data_AF-A0A7W7SZH5-F1
#
_entry.id   AF-A0A7W7SZH5-F1
#
_cell.length_a   1.000
_cell.length_b   1.000
_cell.length_c   1.000
_cell.angle_alpha   90.00
_cell.angle_beta   90.00
_cell.angle_gamma   90.00
#
_symmetry.space_group_name_H-M   'P 1'
#
loop_
_entity.id
_entity.type
_entity.pdbx_description
1 polymer ?
#
loop_
_entity_poly.entity_id
_entity_poly.type
_entity_poly.pdbx_seq_one_letter_code
_entity_poly.pdbx_strand_id
1 'polypeptide(L)'
;MAGLQPTSGNDVNTQLGVIARNVFAALADVKQAKDWLDTMPDNTLTSPPFNMTSGDVAVLKSAFADLAKLAAVFEGTQPHSPAADLRGFARQTIGINS
;
A
#
# COMPACT_ATOMS: atom_id res chain seq x y z
N MET A 1 5.89 20.26 -0.75
CA MET A 1 6.82 19.13 -0.92
C MET A 1 8.10 19.67 -1.53
N ALA A 2 9.23 19.61 -0.81
CA ALA A 2 10.51 20.02 -1.39
C ALA A 2 10.89 18.99 -2.47
N GLY A 3 11.02 19.44 -3.71
CA GLY A 3 11.42 18.59 -4.85
C GLY A 3 12.87 18.12 -4.72
N LEU A 4 13.23 17.11 -5.52
CA LEU A 4 14.62 16.65 -5.67
C LEU A 4 15.53 17.86 -5.99
N GLN A 5 16.50 18.16 -5.12
CA GLN A 5 17.54 19.15 -5.36
C GLN A 5 18.94 18.53 -5.22
N PRO A 6 19.32 17.57 -6.09
CA PRO A 6 20.65 16.97 -6.05
C PRO A 6 21.70 17.94 -6.60
N THR A 7 22.84 18.05 -5.94
CA THR A 7 23.98 18.90 -6.37
C THR A 7 25.11 18.10 -7.03
N SER A 8 25.04 16.77 -7.00
CA SER A 8 26.02 15.86 -7.59
C SER A 8 25.39 14.53 -8.00
N GLY A 9 26.09 13.74 -8.83
CA GLY A 9 25.65 12.38 -9.18
C GLY A 9 25.55 11.45 -7.97
N ASN A 10 26.36 11.66 -6.93
CA ASN A 10 26.26 10.91 -5.68
C ASN A 10 24.98 11.26 -4.91
N ASP A 11 24.56 12.53 -4.95
CA ASP A 11 23.31 12.97 -4.32
C ASP A 11 22.10 12.37 -5.04
N VAL A 12 22.14 12.29 -6.38
CA VAL A 12 21.11 11.60 -7.17
C VAL A 12 21.01 10.14 -6.74
N ASN A 13 22.12 9.40 -6.73
CA ASN A 13 22.13 8.00 -6.34
C ASN A 13 21.63 7.79 -4.91
N THR A 14 22.01 8.66 -3.99
CA THR A 14 21.57 8.60 -2.60
C THR A 14 20.07 8.88 -2.47
N GLN A 15 19.57 9.95 -3.10
CA GLN A 15 18.15 10.31 -3.04
C GLN A 15 17.26 9.24 -3.71
N LEU A 16 17.66 8.73 -4.88
CA LEU A 16 16.95 7.64 -5.55
C LEU A 16 16.99 6.34 -4.74
N GLY A 17 18.14 6.03 -4.12
CA GLY A 17 18.27 4.89 -3.22
C GLY A 17 17.37 4.99 -2.00
N VAL A 18 17.21 6.18 -1.42
CA VAL A 18 16.27 6.43 -0.32
C VAL A 18 14.83 6.21 -0.77
N ILE A 19 14.44 6.73 -1.94
CA ILE A 19 13.08 6.52 -2.48
C ILE A 19 12.81 5.03 -2.66
N ALA A 20 13.74 4.29 -3.28
CA ALA A 20 13.59 2.86 -3.50
C ALA A 20 13.45 2.08 -2.16
N ARG A 21 14.23 2.42 -1.14
CA ARG A 21 14.13 1.82 0.19
C ARG A 21 12.79 2.15 0.86
N ASN A 22 12.31 3.38 0.74
CA ASN A 22 11.03 3.79 1.32
C ASN A 22 9.86 3.04 0.67
N VAL A 23 9.90 2.86 -0.66
CA VAL A 23 8.92 2.03 -1.36
C VAL A 23 8.99 0.58 -0.89
N PHE A 24 10.19 0.01 -0.80
CA PHE A 24 10.39 -1.36 -0.32
C PHE A 24 9.83 -1.55 1.11
N ALA A 25 10.13 -0.63 2.01
CA ALA A 25 9.64 -0.66 3.39
C ALA A 25 8.10 -0.53 3.44
N ALA A 26 7.53 0.41 2.70
CA ALA A 26 6.07 0.61 2.66
C ALA A 26 5.32 -0.64 2.15
N LEU A 27 5.89 -1.38 1.19
CA LEU A 27 5.28 -2.62 0.71
C LEU A 27 5.37 -3.76 1.74
N ALA A 28 6.42 -3.80 2.55
CA ALA A 28 6.51 -4.72 3.68
C ALA A 28 5.45 -4.38 4.75
N ASP A 29 5.30 -3.10 5.09
CA ASP A 29 4.29 -2.60 6.03
C ASP A 29 2.87 -2.94 5.55
N VAL A 30 2.60 -2.80 4.25
CA VAL A 30 1.34 -3.22 3.61
C VAL A 30 1.04 -4.69 3.87
N LYS A 31 2.01 -5.58 3.66
CA LYS A 31 1.82 -7.02 3.85
C LYS A 31 1.56 -7.34 5.32
N GLN A 32 2.32 -6.73 6.23
CA GLN A 32 2.12 -6.90 7.66
C GLN A 32 0.74 -6.40 8.12
N ALA A 33 0.29 -5.25 7.63
CA ALA A 33 -1.02 -4.71 7.93
C ALA A 33 -2.15 -5.58 7.37
N LYS A 34 -1.97 -6.12 6.16
CA LYS A 34 -2.91 -7.06 5.53
C LYS A 34 -3.02 -8.36 6.33
N ASP A 35 -1.90 -8.93 6.73
CA ASP A 35 -1.87 -10.15 7.56
C ASP A 35 -2.57 -9.90 8.91
N TRP A 36 -2.31 -8.76 9.55
CA TRP A 36 -3.03 -8.37 10.76
C TRP A 36 -4.54 -8.23 10.53
N LEU A 37 -4.96 -7.53 9.47
CA LEU A 37 -6.38 -7.37 9.10
C LEU A 37 -7.08 -8.70 8.83
N ASP A 38 -6.38 -9.66 8.21
CA ASP A 38 -6.90 -11.01 7.95
C ASP A 38 -7.12 -11.80 9.25
N THR A 39 -6.30 -11.56 10.29
CA THR A 39 -6.50 -12.18 11.61
C THR A 39 -7.63 -11.56 12.42
N MET A 40 -8.05 -10.33 12.08
CA MET A 40 -9.08 -9.59 12.81
C MET A 40 -10.48 -9.93 12.30
N PRO A 41 -11.34 -10.58 13.12
CA PRO A 41 -12.73 -10.78 12.73
C PRO A 41 -13.46 -9.44 12.65
N ASP A 42 -14.42 -9.32 11.73
CA ASP A 42 -15.11 -8.04 11.48
C ASP A 42 -15.78 -7.49 12.74
N ASN A 43 -16.33 -8.37 13.60
CA ASN A 43 -16.95 -7.97 14.86
C ASN A 43 -15.98 -7.27 15.83
N THR A 44 -14.68 -7.53 15.72
CA THR A 44 -13.65 -6.92 16.56
C THR A 44 -13.39 -5.48 16.11
N LEU A 45 -13.43 -5.23 14.80
CA LEU A 45 -13.25 -3.91 14.22
C LEU A 45 -14.53 -3.04 14.31
N THR A 46 -15.70 -3.66 14.30
CA THR A 46 -16.98 -2.94 14.44
C THR A 46 -17.37 -2.67 15.89
N SER A 47 -16.70 -3.31 16.87
CA SER A 47 -16.93 -3.10 18.30
C SER A 47 -15.93 -2.07 18.89
N PRO A 48 -16.19 -1.53 20.09
CA PRO A 48 -15.18 -0.78 20.82
C PRO A 48 -13.89 -1.59 21.00
N PRO A 49 -12.70 -0.98 20.86
CA PRO A 49 -12.45 0.47 20.77
C PRO A 49 -12.54 1.06 19.35
N PHE A 50 -12.60 0.23 18.31
CA PHE A 50 -12.44 0.69 16.92
C PHE A 50 -13.73 1.30 16.35
N ASN A 51 -14.89 0.72 16.69
CA ASN A 51 -16.22 1.24 16.32
C ASN A 51 -16.39 1.56 14.82
N MET A 52 -15.74 0.79 13.94
CA MET A 52 -15.86 0.97 12.49
C MET A 52 -17.24 0.51 12.00
N THR A 53 -17.73 1.08 10.89
CA THR A 53 -18.92 0.49 10.24
C THR A 53 -18.51 -0.78 9.50
N SER A 54 -19.44 -1.70 9.27
CA SER A 54 -19.18 -2.88 8.44
C SER A 54 -18.74 -2.52 7.02
N GLY A 55 -19.24 -1.40 6.49
CA GLY A 55 -18.82 -0.83 5.21
C GLY A 55 -17.35 -0.43 5.23
N ASP A 56 -16.91 0.27 6.27
CA ASP A 56 -15.51 0.71 6.41
C ASP A 56 -14.56 -0.48 6.53
N VAL A 57 -14.95 -1.51 7.29
CA VAL A 57 -14.14 -2.74 7.43
C VAL A 57 -13.99 -3.45 6.09
N ALA A 58 -15.07 -3.57 5.32
CA ALA A 58 -15.02 -4.17 3.99
C ALA A 58 -14.12 -3.38 3.02
N VAL A 59 -14.23 -2.05 3.01
CA VAL A 59 -13.39 -1.17 2.20
C VAL A 59 -11.92 -1.29 2.60
N LEU A 60 -11.63 -1.26 3.91
CA LEU A 60 -10.25 -1.35 4.42
C LEU A 60 -9.61 -2.68 4.06
N LYS A 61 -10.30 -3.80 4.28
CA LYS A 61 -9.80 -5.14 3.94
C LYS A 61 -9.59 -5.29 2.44
N SER A 62 -10.51 -4.77 1.62
CA SER A 62 -10.36 -4.77 0.15
C SER A 62 -9.14 -3.96 -0.28
N ALA A 63 -8.96 -2.75 0.26
CA ALA A 63 -7.84 -1.88 -0.09
C ALA A 63 -6.49 -2.50 0.26
N PHE A 64 -6.34 -3.13 1.44
CA PHE A 64 -5.10 -3.80 1.83
C PHE A 64 -4.87 -5.11 1.08
N ALA A 65 -5.93 -5.84 0.70
CA ALA A 65 -5.79 -6.99 -0.19
C ALA A 65 -5.26 -6.58 -1.57
N ASP A 66 -5.70 -5.44 -2.08
CA ASP A 66 -5.25 -4.86 -3.33
C ASP A 66 -3.80 -4.35 -3.23
N LEU A 67 -3.45 -3.61 -2.17
CA LEU A 67 -2.06 -3.20 -1.88
C LEU A 67 -1.11 -4.39 -1.74
N ALA A 68 -1.55 -5.49 -1.14
CA ALA A 68 -0.74 -6.69 -1.02
C ALA A 68 -0.47 -7.36 -2.39
N LYS A 69 -1.39 -7.29 -3.35
CA LYS A 69 -1.13 -7.73 -4.73
C LYS A 69 -0.06 -6.88 -5.40
N LEU A 70 -0.09 -5.56 -5.18
CA LEU A 70 0.96 -4.66 -5.68
C LEU A 70 2.34 -5.03 -5.10
N ALA A 71 2.39 -5.31 -3.80
CA ALA A 71 3.61 -5.77 -3.14
C ALA A 71 4.11 -7.10 -3.73
N ALA A 72 3.21 -8.07 -3.94
CA ALA A 72 3.56 -9.35 -4.53
C ALA A 72 4.10 -9.23 -5.97
N VAL A 73 3.51 -8.35 -6.78
CA VAL A 73 4.00 -8.02 -8.13
C VAL A 73 5.38 -7.35 -8.07
N PHE A 74 5.57 -6.38 -7.18
CA PHE A 74 6.85 -5.69 -7.01
C PHE A 74 7.98 -6.65 -6.60
N GLU A 75 7.68 -7.61 -5.72
CA GLU A 75 8.61 -8.65 -5.29
C GLU A 75 8.83 -9.75 -6.34
N GLY A 76 8.10 -9.74 -7.45
CA GLY A 76 8.19 -10.75 -8.51
C GLY A 76 7.58 -12.11 -8.14
N THR A 77 6.83 -12.18 -7.03
CA THR A 77 6.18 -13.42 -6.56
C THR A 77 4.86 -13.70 -7.27
N GLN A 78 4.25 -12.67 -7.87
CA GLN A 78 3.10 -12.80 -8.75
C GLN A 78 3.37 -12.18 -10.12
N PRO A 79 2.95 -12.82 -11.22
CA PRO A 79 3.07 -12.22 -12.53
C PRO A 79 2.13 -11.02 -12.64
N HIS A 80 2.66 -9.91 -13.14
CA HIS A 80 1.83 -8.78 -13.56
C HIS A 80 1.15 -9.14 -14.89
N SER A 81 -0.17 -9.29 -14.88
CA SER A 81 -0.91 -9.33 -16.14
C SER A 81 -0.85 -7.94 -16.78
N PRO A 82 -0.46 -7.79 -18.06
CA PRO A 82 -0.44 -6.50 -18.75
C PRO A 82 -1.80 -5.76 -18.77
N ALA A 83 -2.90 -6.46 -18.45
CA ALA A 83 -4.24 -5.90 -18.34
C ALA A 83 -4.52 -5.19 -16.99
N ALA A 84 -3.64 -5.28 -16.00
CA ALA A 84 -3.84 -4.64 -14.70
C ALA A 84 -3.44 -3.16 -14.76
N ASP A 85 -4.42 -2.28 -14.86
CA ASP A 85 -4.20 -0.83 -14.81
C ASP A 85 -3.78 -0.37 -13.41
N LEU A 86 -2.47 -0.31 -13.19
CA LEU A 86 -1.85 0.19 -11.95
C LEU A 86 -2.19 1.67 -11.67
N ARG A 87 -2.64 2.45 -12.67
CA ARG A 87 -3.06 3.84 -12.50
C ARG A 87 -4.46 3.93 -11.90
N GLY A 88 -5.39 3.10 -12.36
CA GLY A 88 -6.73 2.96 -11.79
C GLY A 88 -6.67 2.49 -10.33
N PHE A 89 -5.80 1.52 -10.06
CA PHE A 89 -5.49 1.03 -8.73
C PHE A 89 -4.97 2.14 -7.80
N ALA A 90 -3.94 2.88 -8.20
CA ALA A 90 -3.38 3.97 -7.39
C ALA A 90 -4.43 5.05 -7.09
N ARG A 91 -5.32 5.36 -8.04
CA ARG A 91 -6.41 6.31 -7.82
C ARG A 91 -7.44 5.83 -6.79
N GLN A 92 -7.77 4.54 -6.77
CA GLN A 92 -8.66 3.97 -5.76
C GLN A 92 -8.03 3.97 -4.37
N THR A 93 -6.73 3.66 -4.27
CA THR A 93 -6.01 3.68 -2.99
C THR A 93 -5.85 5.09 -2.43
N ILE A 94 -5.65 6.10 -3.29
CA ILE A 94 -5.47 7.51 -2.88
C ILE A 94 -6.83 8.22 -2.70
N GLY A 95 -7.92 7.66 -3.23
CA GLY A 95 -9.25 8.27 -3.32
C GLY A 95 -10.35 7.50 -2.59
N ILE A 96 -10.08 6.95 -1.40
CA ILE A 96 -11.15 6.55 -0.48
C ILE A 96 -11.84 7.84 -0.01
N ASN A 97 -12.99 8.13 -0.64
CA ASN A 97 -13.93 9.26 -0.52
C ASN A 97 -13.97 10.19 -1.75
N SER A 98 -14.80 9.80 -2.71
CA SER A 98 -15.65 10.74 -3.45
C SER A 98 -17.04 10.15 -3.60
#